data_AF-A0A8J6VS56-F1
#
_entry.id   AF-A0A8J6VS56-F1
#
_cell.length_a   1.000
_cell.length_b   1.000
_cell.length_c   1.000
_cell.angle_alpha   90.00
_cell.angle_beta   90.00
_cell.angle_gamma   90.00
#
_symmetry.space_group_name_H-M   'P 1'
#
loop_
_entity.id
_entity.type
_entity.pdbx_description
1 polymer ?
#
loop_
_entity_poly.entity_id
_entity_poly.type
_entity_poly.pdbx_seq_one_letter_code
_entity_poly.pdbx_strand_id
1 'polypeptide(L)' 'MISIPITLEQLITAVKQLQPNEQAEVAKVLVQVGLRSDLVALIQELYAQAPDDDITDGDVMAEIKAVRQQSRSIL' A
#
# COMPACT_ATOMS: atom_id res chain seq x y z
N MET A 1 -13.82 31.91 7.98
CA MET A 1 -14.42 30.62 8.40
C MET A 1 -14.53 30.64 9.91
N ILE A 2 -15.72 30.41 10.46
CA ILE A 2 -15.90 30.27 11.91
C ILE A 2 -15.48 28.84 12.25
N SER A 3 -14.49 28.67 13.12
CA SER A 3 -14.09 27.35 13.64
C SER A 3 -14.71 27.17 15.01
N ILE A 4 -15.61 26.19 15.13
CA ILE A 4 -16.20 25.82 16.42
C ILE A 4 -15.39 24.63 16.94
N PRO A 5 -14.68 24.76 18.08
CA PRO A 5 -13.96 23.65 18.66
C PRO A 5 -14.98 22.63 19.17
N ILE A 6 -14.92 21.42 18.62
CA ILE A 6 -15.69 20.27 19.09
C ILE A 6 -14.72 19.20 19.56
N THR A 7 -15.07 18.49 20.63
CA THR A 7 -14.33 17.29 21.03
C THR A 7 -14.70 16.12 20.15
N LEU A 8 -13.86 15.08 20.14
CA LEU A 8 -14.14 13.84 19.41
C LEU A 8 -15.42 13.18 19.93
N GLU A 9 -15.66 13.19 21.23
CA GLU A 9 -16.84 12.61 21.87
C GLU A 9 -18.12 13.33 21.43
N GLN A 10 -18.05 14.66 21.31
CA GLN A 10 -19.17 15.47 20.80
C GLN A 10 -19.44 15.15 19.33
N LEU A 11 -18.40 14.99 18.51
CA LEU A 11 -18.55 14.56 17.12
C LEU A 11 -19.17 13.17 17.01
N ILE A 12 -18.70 12.20 17.80
CA ILE A 12 -19.26 10.83 17.83
C ILE A 12 -20.73 10.86 18.22
N THR A 13 -21.07 11.65 19.24
CA THR A 13 -22.46 11.79 19.70
C THR A 13 -23.34 12.39 18.59
N ALA A 14 -22.86 13.42 17.90
CA ALA A 14 -23.58 14.02 16.79
C ALA A 14 -23.80 13.03 15.65
N VAL A 15 -22.76 12.27 15.26
CA VAL A 15 -22.87 11.24 14.21
C VAL A 15 -23.88 10.15 14.59
N LYS A 16 -23.93 9.72 15.86
CA LYS A 16 -24.91 8.73 16.34
C LYS A 16 -26.37 9.21 16.25
N GLN A 17 -26.60 10.52 16.24
CA GLN A 17 -27.94 11.12 16.16
C GLN A 17 -28.42 11.34 14.71
N LEU A 18 -27.55 11.16 13.71
CA LEU A 18 -27.89 11.30 12.31
C LEU A 18 -28.86 10.19 11.84
N GLN A 19 -29.53 10.43 10.72
CA GLN A 19 -30.33 9.38 10.07
C GLN A 19 -29.42 8.26 9.52
N PRO A 20 -29.91 7.02 9.37
CA PRO A 20 -29.07 5.89 8.94
C PRO A 20 -28.32 6.11 7.62
N ASN A 21 -28.93 6.80 6.66
CA ASN A 21 -28.31 7.15 5.38
C ASN A 21 -27.16 8.16 5.54
N GLU A 22 -27.33 9.15 6.43
CA GLU A 22 -26.31 10.15 6.73
C GLU A 22 -25.15 9.52 7.50
N GLN A 23 -25.43 8.60 8.43
CA GLN A 23 -24.39 7.81 9.11
C GLN A 23 -23.56 7.00 8.11
N ALA A 24 -24.20 6.40 7.11
CA ALA A 24 -23.52 5.63 6.08
C ALA A 24 -22.60 6.50 5.21
N GLU A 25 -23.00 7.73 4.87
CA GLU A 25 -22.13 8.67 4.14
C GLU A 25 -20.94 9.11 4.98
N VAL A 26 -21.13 9.39 6.28
CA VAL A 26 -20.00 9.69 7.19
C VAL A 26 -19.02 8.51 7.25
N ALA A 27 -19.53 7.29 7.41
CA ALA A 27 -18.71 6.09 7.44
C ALA A 27 -17.93 5.89 6.14
N LYS A 28 -18.57 6.09 4.98
CA LYS A 28 -17.94 5.98 3.66
C LYS A 28 -16.77 6.95 3.50
N VAL A 29 -16.94 8.21 3.89
CA VAL A 29 -15.87 9.22 3.82
C VAL A 29 -14.71 8.84 4.74
N LEU A 30 -15.00 8.40 5.98
CA LEU A 30 -13.95 7.98 6.93
C LEU A 30 -13.16 6.77 6.41
N VAL A 31 -13.84 5.78 5.82
CA VAL A 31 -13.21 4.61 5.19
C VAL A 31 -12.34 5.03 4.00
N GLN A 32 -12.82 5.92 3.14
CA GLN A 32 -12.04 6.42 2.00
C GLN A 32 -10.76 7.15 2.43
N VAL A 33 -10.84 7.95 3.51
CA VAL A 33 -9.67 8.62 4.08
C VAL A 33 -8.67 7.60 4.64
N GLY A 34 -9.15 6.59 5.37
CA GLY A 34 -8.32 5.50 5.90
C GLY A 34 -7.61 4.72 4.79
N LEU A 35 -8.35 4.23 3.80
CA LEU A 35 -7.80 3.48 2.66
C LEU A 35 -6.74 4.27 1.89
N ARG A 36 -6.92 5.59 1.76
CA ARG A 36 -5.92 6.45 1.12
C ARG A 36 -4.63 6.51 1.93
N SER A 37 -4.73 6.59 3.25
CA SER A 37 -3.57 6.56 4.15
C SER A 37 -2.82 5.23 4.03
N ASP A 38 -3.55 4.11 4.04
CA ASP A 38 -2.96 2.77 3.95
C ASP A 38 -2.25 2.56 2.60
N LEU A 39 -2.86 3.03 1.50
CA LEU A 39 -2.25 2.97 0.18
C LEU A 39 -0.96 3.81 0.11
N VAL A 40 -0.96 5.00 0.71
CA VAL A 40 0.23 5.86 0.77
C VAL A 40 1.34 5.17 1.58
N ALA A 41 1.00 4.55 2.71
CA ALA A 41 1.96 3.80 3.52
C ALA A 41 2.55 2.60 2.75
N LEU A 42 1.72 1.83 2.06
CA LEU A 42 2.17 0.71 1.22
C LEU A 42 3.11 1.18 0.10
N ILE A 43 2.77 2.27 -0.58
CA ILE A 43 3.63 2.84 -1.61
C ILE A 43 4.98 3.25 -1.02
N GLN A 44 4.98 3.90 0.14
CA GLN A 44 6.22 4.28 0.83
C GLN A 44 7.08 3.08 1.22
N GLU A 45 6.46 2.00 1.71
CA GLU A 45 7.14 0.75 2.03
C GLU A 45 7.81 0.14 0.78
N LEU A 46 7.07 0.06 -0.33
CA LEU A 46 7.60 -0.47 -1.59
C LEU A 46 8.77 0.37 -2.13
N TYR A 47 8.69 1.70 -2.04
CA TYR A 47 9.80 2.58 -2.45
C TYR A 47 10.97 2.61 -1.45
N ALA A 48 10.75 2.18 -0.20
CA ALA A 48 11.81 2.06 0.80
C ALA A 48 12.60 0.75 0.67
N GLN A 49 12.11 -0.22 -0.11
CA GLN A 49 12.88 -1.40 -0.43
C GLN A 49 14.06 -1.02 -1.31
N ALA A 50 15.26 -1.46 -0.92
CA ALA A 50 16.43 -1.36 -1.78
C ALA A 50 16.13 -2.13 -3.09
N PRO A 51 16.60 -1.65 -4.25
CA PRO A 51 16.55 -2.47 -5.45
C PRO A 51 17.18 -3.84 -5.13
N ASP A 52 16.50 -4.90 -5.57
CA ASP A 52 16.99 -6.27 -5.41
C ASP A 52 18.32 -6.38 -6.18
N ASP A 53 19.44 -6.24 -5.48
CA ASP A 53 20.80 -6.50 -5.98
C ASP A 53 21.11 -8.02 -5.97
N ASP A 54 20.09 -8.86 -5.83
CA ASP A 54 20.19 -10.30 -5.65
C ASP A 54 20.71 -11.05 -6.88
N ILE A 55 20.80 -10.39 -8.05
CA ILE A 55 21.40 -10.96 -9.26
C ILE A 55 22.54 -10.08 -9.72
N THR A 56 23.77 -10.55 -9.51
CA THR A 56 24.96 -9.90 -10.05
C THR A 56 25.18 -10.29 -11.51
N ASP A 57 25.94 -9.48 -12.26
CA ASP A 57 26.41 -9.86 -13.61
C ASP A 57 27.14 -11.21 -13.62
N GLY A 58 27.80 -11.57 -12.50
CA GLY A 58 28.46 -12.85 -12.32
C GLY A 58 27.49 -14.03 -12.30
N ASP A 59 26.35 -13.87 -11.61
CA ASP A 59 25.29 -14.88 -11.56
C ASP A 59 24.65 -15.08 -12.93
N VAL A 60 24.44 -14.00 -13.67
CA VAL A 60 23.96 -14.06 -15.06
C VAL A 60 24.96 -14.83 -15.94
N MET A 61 26.27 -14.57 -15.81
CA MET A 61 27.27 -15.26 -16.63
C MET A 61 27.41 -16.74 -16.27
N ALA A 62 27.26 -17.08 -15.00
CA ALA A 62 27.25 -18.47 -14.54
C ALA A 62 26.08 -19.24 -15.17
N GLU A 63 24.88 -18.66 -15.16
CA GLU A 63 23.69 -19.27 -15.74
C GLU A 63 23.80 -19.43 -17.26
N ILE A 64 24.25 -18.40 -17.98
CA ILE A 64 24.48 -18.47 -19.44
C ILE A 64 25.45 -19.61 -19.77
N LYS A 65 26.50 -19.79 -18.98
CA LYS A 65 27.47 -20.87 -19.18
C LYS A 65 26.84 -22.24 -18.92
N ALA A 66 26.06 -22.39 -17.85
CA ALA A 66 25.37 -23.62 -17.50
C ALA A 66 24.40 -24.06 -18.63
N VAL A 67 23.56 -23.14 -19.11
CA VAL A 67 22.62 -23.40 -20.20
C VAL A 67 23.35 -23.84 -21.48
N ARG A 68 24.43 -23.14 -21.87
CA ARG A 68 25.21 -23.50 -23.07
C ARG A 68 25.89 -24.86 -22.96
N GLN A 69 26.33 -25.25 -21.76
CA GLN A 69 26.90 -26.57 -21.51
C GLN A 69 25.84 -27.66 -21.59
N GLN A 70 24.66 -27.41 -20.99
CA GLN A 70 23.53 -28.34 -21.04
C GLN A 70 23.04 -28.56 -22.48
N SER A 71 22.92 -27.51 -23.29
CA SER A 71 22.55 -27.65 -24.71
C SER A 71 23.57 -28.42 -25.55
N ARG A 72 24.87 -28.38 -25.18
CA ARG A 72 25.93 -29.16 -25.86
C ARG A 72 25.99 -30.61 -25.41
N SER A 73 25.55 -30.93 -24.19
CA SER A 73 25.48 -32.29 -23.67
C SER A 73 24.27 -33.09 -24.17
N ILE A 74 23.31 -32.44 -24.83
CA ILE A 74 22.09 -33.05 -25.37
C ILE A 74 22.23 -33.40 -26.87
N LEU A 75 23.36 -33.06 -27.50
CA LEU A 75 23.74 -33.46 -28.87
C LEU A 75 24.79 -34.59 -28.84
#